data_AF-A0A3D4I355-F1
#
_entry.id   AF-A0A3D4I355-F1
#
_cell.length_a   1.000
_cell.length_b   1.000
_cell.length_c   1.000
_cell.angle_alpha   90.00
_cell.angle_beta   90.00
_cell.angle_gamma   90.00
#
_symmetry.space_group_name_H-M   'P 1'
#
loop_
_entity.id
_entity.type
_entity.pdbx_description
1 polymer ?
#
loop_
_entity_poly.entity_id
_entity_poly.type
_entity_poly.pdbx_seq_one_letter_code
_entity_poly.pdbx_strand_id
1 'polypeptide(L)'
;MKKYKLTVICAAAVSVAMLLGGCSSFKNKEAVQTGTNTAQSSSSGSTSSSGSRPASEKSGETPEEPSSQTQKNDLVIPESGSQPGPVADVETENDEFNKKFKDNPIDKKYIEEMNDAVSNLDMVNVSQKYGEIWQKEINYAYKCLEKYMETDTGKNPALYKAEQKTWESGKESSLKKINSQAAEAGGSMAGVNESAAVMDFYRSRAAKIYSELYTYNKDYTYKFSG
;
A
#
# COMPACT_ATOMS: atom_id res chain seq x y z
N MET A 1 -22.42 31.95 -23.31
CA MET A 1 -22.20 32.30 -21.88
C MET A 1 -23.31 31.72 -21.04
N LYS A 2 -23.05 30.64 -20.30
CA LYS A 2 -23.97 30.09 -19.30
C LYS A 2 -23.24 30.04 -17.97
N LYS A 3 -23.69 30.86 -17.02
CA LYS A 3 -23.15 30.93 -15.66
C LYS A 3 -23.92 29.92 -14.82
N TYR A 4 -23.26 28.85 -14.36
CA TYR A 4 -23.83 27.96 -13.36
C TYR A 4 -23.38 28.44 -11.98
N LYS A 5 -24.36 28.87 -11.17
CA LYS A 5 -24.14 29.19 -9.76
C LYS A 5 -24.18 27.87 -8.98
N LEU A 6 -23.07 27.51 -8.34
CA LEU A 6 -23.01 26.36 -7.44
C LEU A 6 -23.41 26.82 -6.03
N THR A 7 -24.62 26.43 -5.61
CA THR A 7 -25.09 26.60 -4.24
C THR A 7 -24.54 25.46 -3.40
N VAL A 8 -23.62 25.76 -2.48
CA VAL A 8 -23.14 24.79 -1.48
C VAL A 8 -24.08 24.85 -0.27
N ILE A 9 -24.85 23.78 -0.07
CA ILE A 9 -25.63 23.55 1.15
C ILE A 9 -24.76 22.73 2.10
N CYS A 10 -24.16 23.37 3.10
CA CYS A 10 -23.52 22.68 4.21
C CYS A 10 -24.60 22.24 5.21
N ALA A 11 -25.06 21.00 5.11
CA ALA A 11 -25.88 20.38 6.14
C ALA A 11 -24.97 19.86 7.26
N ALA A 12 -24.95 20.57 8.39
CA ALA A 12 -24.45 20.04 9.65
C ALA A 12 -25.50 19.07 10.23
N ALA A 13 -25.06 17.88 10.64
CA ALA A 13 -25.85 16.99 11.48
C ALA A 13 -24.97 16.39 12.58
N VAL A 14 -25.43 16.59 13.82
CA VAL A 14 -24.85 16.20 15.10
C VAL A 14 -25.50 14.90 15.59
N SER A 15 -24.77 14.11 16.41
CA SER A 15 -25.21 13.28 17.57
C SER A 15 -24.64 11.85 17.51
N VAL A 16 -23.67 11.49 18.36
CA VAL A 16 -23.74 10.95 19.74
C VAL A 16 -24.31 9.53 19.85
N ALA A 17 -23.46 8.59 20.30
CA ALA A 17 -23.84 7.52 21.23
C ALA A 17 -22.59 6.94 21.92
N MET A 18 -22.54 7.12 23.25
CA MET A 18 -21.72 6.32 24.17
C MET A 18 -22.31 4.90 24.29
N LEU A 19 -21.50 3.91 24.69
CA LEU A 19 -21.73 3.03 25.86
C LEU A 19 -20.64 1.93 25.97
N LEU A 20 -19.85 2.06 27.04
CA LEU A 20 -19.43 1.07 28.05
C LEU A 20 -19.07 -0.39 27.67
N GLY A 21 -17.89 -0.82 28.16
CA GLY A 21 -17.69 -2.19 28.64
C GLY A 21 -16.22 -2.65 28.65
N GLY A 22 -15.66 -2.94 29.84
CA GLY A 22 -14.53 -3.90 29.94
C GLY A 22 -13.44 -3.56 30.97
N CYS A 23 -13.41 -4.34 32.05
CA CYS A 23 -12.64 -4.16 33.28
C CYS A 23 -11.10 -4.28 33.18
N SER A 24 -10.49 -3.72 34.21
CA SER A 24 -9.10 -3.69 34.62
C SER A 24 -8.40 -5.04 34.87
N SER A 25 -7.09 -5.04 34.57
CA SER A 25 -5.97 -5.58 35.36
C SER A 25 -6.03 -7.02 35.88
N PHE A 26 -5.18 -7.88 35.31
CA PHE A 26 -4.43 -8.86 36.10
C PHE A 26 -2.96 -8.85 35.66
N LYS A 27 -2.09 -8.39 36.56
CA LYS A 27 -0.64 -8.58 36.51
C LYS A 27 -0.26 -9.66 37.52
N ASN A 28 0.51 -10.60 37.00
CA ASN A 28 1.61 -11.34 37.63
C ASN A 28 1.29 -12.46 38.65
N LYS A 29 1.83 -13.64 38.36
CA LYS A 29 2.63 -14.46 39.29
C LYS A 29 3.47 -15.46 38.49
N GLU A 30 4.79 -15.28 38.55
CA GLU A 30 5.75 -16.38 38.39
C GLU A 30 5.65 -17.34 39.58
N ALA A 31 5.81 -18.64 39.34
CA ALA A 31 6.63 -19.53 40.16
C ALA A 31 6.82 -20.90 39.49
N VAL A 32 8.09 -21.30 39.46
CA VAL A 32 8.71 -22.56 39.05
C VAL A 32 8.24 -23.74 39.93
N GLN A 33 8.04 -24.94 39.36
CA GLN A 33 8.76 -26.16 39.79
C GLN A 33 8.47 -27.43 38.96
N THR A 34 9.59 -28.12 38.80
CA THR A 34 9.94 -29.44 38.28
C THR A 34 9.02 -30.59 38.69
N GLY A 35 8.84 -31.57 37.78
CA GLY A 35 8.27 -32.88 38.12
C GLY A 35 8.31 -33.85 36.93
N THR A 36 9.32 -34.70 36.88
CA THR A 36 9.45 -35.88 36.01
C THR A 36 8.32 -36.88 36.22
N ASN A 37 7.81 -37.52 35.15
CA ASN A 37 7.62 -38.98 35.11
C ASN A 37 7.35 -39.55 33.71
N THR A 38 7.82 -40.79 33.60
CA THR A 38 8.11 -41.71 32.51
C THR A 38 6.90 -42.41 31.87
N ALA A 39 7.07 -42.81 30.60
CA ALA A 39 6.52 -43.99 29.87
C ALA A 39 4.99 -44.19 29.72
N GLN A 40 4.51 -44.45 28.50
CA GLN A 40 4.34 -45.82 27.97
C GLN A 40 3.64 -45.83 26.59
N SER A 41 4.02 -46.84 25.80
CA SER A 41 3.77 -47.10 24.37
C SER A 41 2.37 -47.57 23.97
N SER A 42 2.23 -47.77 22.64
CA SER A 42 1.30 -48.62 21.86
C SER A 42 0.07 -47.91 21.26
N SER A 43 -0.41 -48.18 20.05
CA SER A 43 0.05 -48.88 18.83
C SER A 43 -1.07 -48.74 17.78
N SER A 44 -0.73 -48.97 16.50
CA SER A 44 -1.59 -49.51 15.39
C SER A 44 -2.83 -48.70 14.95
N GLY A 45 -2.90 -48.17 13.73
CA GLY A 45 -3.26 -48.88 12.48
C GLY A 45 -4.54 -48.22 11.94
N SER A 46 -4.74 -47.85 10.68
CA SER A 46 -4.84 -48.74 9.53
C SER A 46 -4.91 -47.93 8.22
N THR A 47 -4.41 -48.56 7.15
CA THR A 47 -4.47 -48.21 5.74
C THR A 47 -5.76 -48.70 5.06
N SER A 48 -6.32 -47.94 4.11
CA SER A 48 -7.02 -48.40 2.88
C SER A 48 -7.59 -47.16 2.14
N SER A 49 -7.07 -46.73 0.99
CA SER A 49 -7.14 -47.25 -0.39
C SER A 49 -8.42 -46.90 -1.17
N SER A 50 -8.20 -46.09 -2.21
CA SER A 50 -8.78 -46.19 -3.57
C SER A 50 -10.22 -45.72 -3.83
N GLY A 51 -10.35 -44.88 -4.87
CA GLY A 51 -11.46 -45.03 -5.83
C GLY A 51 -12.01 -43.77 -6.48
N SER A 52 -11.54 -43.53 -7.71
CA SER A 52 -12.36 -43.11 -8.88
C SER A 52 -12.59 -41.62 -9.19
N ARG A 53 -12.02 -41.24 -10.33
CA ARG A 53 -12.39 -40.15 -11.25
C ARG A 53 -13.46 -40.68 -12.24
N PRO A 54 -14.33 -39.85 -12.85
CA PRO A 54 -14.08 -39.24 -14.19
C PRO A 54 -14.53 -37.74 -14.27
N ALA A 55 -13.92 -36.83 -15.06
CA ALA A 55 -14.20 -36.41 -16.46
C ALA A 55 -15.70 -36.08 -16.73
N SER A 56 -16.17 -34.98 -17.35
CA SER A 56 -15.64 -33.89 -18.20
C SER A 56 -16.75 -32.82 -18.43
N GLU A 57 -16.43 -31.72 -19.15
CA GLU A 57 -17.31 -30.74 -19.87
C GLU A 57 -18.00 -29.62 -19.06
N LYS A 58 -18.38 -28.43 -19.56
CA LYS A 58 -18.00 -27.50 -20.66
C LYS A 58 -18.98 -26.29 -20.54
N SER A 59 -18.51 -25.07 -20.86
CA SER A 59 -19.24 -23.86 -21.32
C SER A 59 -20.11 -23.00 -20.38
N GLY A 60 -19.88 -21.67 -20.53
CA GLY A 60 -20.83 -20.56 -20.34
C GLY A 60 -20.88 -20.02 -18.92
N GLU A 61 -20.88 -18.71 -18.61
CA GLU A 61 -21.17 -17.51 -19.37
C GLU A 61 -20.42 -16.32 -18.76
N THR A 62 -20.02 -15.37 -19.59
CA THR A 62 -19.67 -14.00 -19.22
C THR A 62 -20.94 -13.23 -18.87
N PRO A 63 -20.93 -12.42 -17.80
CA PRO A 63 -21.69 -11.18 -17.81
C PRO A 63 -20.77 -9.96 -17.84
N GLU A 64 -20.99 -9.11 -18.84
CA GLU A 64 -20.46 -7.75 -18.91
C GLU A 64 -21.28 -6.78 -18.03
N GLU A 65 -20.58 -5.73 -17.58
CA GLU A 65 -21.04 -4.40 -17.13
C GLU A 65 -21.67 -4.20 -15.72
N PRO A 66 -21.64 -2.96 -15.16
CA PRO A 66 -21.01 -1.73 -15.65
C PRO A 66 -19.98 -1.11 -14.67
N SER A 67 -19.09 -0.32 -15.28
CA SER A 67 -18.22 0.67 -14.63
C SER A 67 -19.01 1.59 -13.69
N SER A 68 -18.75 1.49 -12.38
CA SER A 68 -19.17 2.49 -11.40
C SER A 68 -17.95 3.27 -10.94
N GLN A 69 -17.71 4.40 -11.60
CA GLN A 69 -16.83 5.46 -11.12
C GLN A 69 -17.26 5.86 -9.70
N THR A 70 -16.50 5.44 -8.70
CA THR A 70 -16.56 6.01 -7.36
C THR A 70 -15.23 6.71 -7.13
N GLN A 71 -15.25 8.06 -7.21
CA GLN A 71 -14.21 8.89 -6.61
C GLN A 71 -14.13 8.51 -5.13
N LYS A 72 -13.06 7.82 -4.77
CA LYS A 72 -12.73 7.51 -3.38
C LYS A 72 -11.28 7.90 -3.20
N ASN A 73 -11.03 8.79 -2.25
CA ASN A 73 -9.69 9.14 -1.76
C ASN A 73 -9.01 7.97 -1.03
N ASP A 74 -9.28 6.73 -1.46
CA ASP A 74 -8.64 5.56 -0.93
C ASP A 74 -7.22 5.52 -1.48
N LEU A 75 -6.26 5.40 -0.57
CA LEU A 75 -4.95 4.87 -0.89
C LEU A 75 -5.18 3.58 -1.68
N VAL A 76 -4.87 3.58 -2.97
CA VAL A 76 -4.82 2.35 -3.77
C VAL A 76 -3.68 1.53 -3.18
N ILE A 77 -4.02 0.64 -2.25
CA ILE A 77 -3.17 -0.49 -1.93
C ILE A 77 -3.33 -1.38 -3.17
N PRO A 78 -2.27 -1.56 -3.98
CA PRO A 78 -2.39 -2.39 -5.18
C PRO A 78 -2.95 -3.75 -4.78
N GLU A 79 -3.99 -4.17 -5.50
CA GLU A 79 -4.54 -5.51 -5.35
C GLU A 79 -3.40 -6.51 -5.55
N SER A 80 -3.33 -7.50 -4.65
CA SER A 80 -2.30 -8.54 -4.64
C SER A 80 -2.40 -9.40 -5.91
N GLY A 81 -1.83 -8.89 -7.00
CA GLY A 81 -1.90 -9.48 -8.33
C GLY A 81 -0.82 -8.97 -9.29
N SER A 82 -0.05 -7.93 -8.91
CA SER A 82 1.16 -7.57 -9.63
C SER A 82 2.20 -8.66 -9.37
N GLN A 83 2.60 -9.38 -10.42
CA GLN A 83 3.83 -10.17 -10.41
C GLN A 83 4.98 -9.27 -9.89
N PRO A 84 5.98 -9.80 -9.18
CA PRO A 84 7.17 -9.00 -8.85
C PRO A 84 7.85 -8.52 -10.13
N GLY A 85 8.40 -7.30 -10.15
CA GLY A 85 9.04 -6.72 -11.36
C GLY A 85 8.44 -5.39 -11.82
N PRO A 86 7.17 -5.34 -12.25
CA PRO A 86 6.48 -4.11 -12.57
C PRO A 86 6.20 -3.29 -11.32
N VAL A 87 6.29 -1.96 -11.45
CA VAL A 87 5.75 -1.02 -10.46
C VAL A 87 4.24 -0.93 -10.62
N ALA A 88 3.50 -0.73 -9.53
CA ALA A 88 2.05 -0.50 -9.63
C ALA A 88 1.74 0.73 -10.50
N ASP A 89 0.65 0.66 -11.26
CA ASP A 89 0.18 1.84 -12.00
C ASP A 89 -0.26 2.91 -11.00
N VAL A 90 0.32 4.11 -11.16
CA VAL A 90 -0.05 5.29 -10.38
C VAL A 90 -0.56 6.34 -11.34
N GLU A 91 -1.85 6.64 -11.20
CA GLU A 91 -2.53 7.68 -11.96
C GLU A 91 -2.95 8.82 -11.05
N THR A 92 -2.73 10.03 -11.53
CA THR A 92 -3.21 11.28 -10.94
C THR A 92 -4.15 11.97 -11.91
N GLU A 93 -4.76 13.07 -11.49
CA GLU A 93 -5.63 13.89 -12.34
C GLU A 93 -4.85 14.64 -13.45
N ASN A 94 -3.51 14.57 -13.48
CA ASN A 94 -2.67 15.26 -14.43
C ASN A 94 -1.97 14.29 -15.41
N ASP A 95 -2.50 14.20 -16.63
CA ASP A 95 -1.98 13.30 -17.67
C ASP A 95 -0.54 13.61 -18.12
N GLU A 96 -0.15 14.89 -18.16
CA GLU A 96 1.23 15.28 -18.49
C GLU A 96 2.20 14.80 -17.41
N PHE A 97 1.81 14.99 -16.14
CA PHE A 97 2.56 14.48 -15.01
C PHE A 97 2.64 12.96 -15.04
N ASN A 98 1.52 12.26 -15.27
CA ASN A 98 1.49 10.79 -15.32
C ASN A 98 2.48 10.25 -16.35
N LYS A 99 2.57 10.87 -17.53
CA LYS A 99 3.57 10.52 -18.55
C LYS A 99 5.00 10.75 -18.06
N LYS A 100 5.30 11.92 -17.49
CA LYS A 100 6.63 12.23 -16.92
C LYS A 100 7.01 11.27 -15.79
N PHE A 101 6.05 10.94 -14.92
CA PHE A 101 6.28 10.07 -13.77
C PHE A 101 6.55 8.63 -14.20
N LYS A 102 5.88 8.11 -15.24
CA LYS A 102 6.20 6.78 -15.82
C LYS A 102 7.66 6.67 -16.30
N ASP A 103 8.28 7.80 -16.63
CA ASP A 103 9.67 7.88 -17.09
C ASP A 103 10.70 8.12 -15.97
N ASN A 104 10.31 8.08 -14.70
CA ASN A 104 11.19 8.44 -13.61
C ASN A 104 12.41 7.48 -13.47
N PRO A 105 13.59 8.01 -13.09
CA PRO A 105 14.82 7.22 -13.04
C PRO A 105 14.84 6.16 -11.93
N ILE A 106 14.02 6.33 -10.89
CA ILE A 106 13.98 5.41 -9.74
C ILE A 106 13.30 4.11 -10.15
N ASP A 107 12.14 4.18 -10.82
CA ASP A 107 11.44 3.01 -11.35
C ASP A 107 12.25 2.28 -12.41
N LYS A 108 12.91 3.03 -13.30
CA LYS A 108 13.79 2.43 -14.32
C LYS A 108 14.88 1.56 -13.66
N LYS A 109 15.51 2.09 -12.62
CA LYS A 109 16.56 1.38 -11.88
C LYS A 109 16.02 0.25 -10.99
N TYR A 110 14.83 0.41 -10.41
CA TYR A 110 14.13 -0.67 -9.71
C TYR A 110 13.83 -1.85 -10.64
N ILE A 111 13.26 -1.58 -11.82
CA ILE A 111 12.91 -2.62 -12.81
C ILE A 111 14.17 -3.31 -13.31
N GLU A 112 15.24 -2.56 -13.61
CA GLU A 112 16.56 -3.11 -13.98
C GLU A 112 17.07 -4.09 -12.92
N GLU A 113 17.18 -3.65 -11.65
CA GLU A 113 17.70 -4.49 -10.57
C GLU A 113 16.77 -5.66 -10.21
N MET A 114 15.45 -5.49 -10.37
CA MET A 114 14.48 -6.56 -10.13
C MET A 114 14.56 -7.65 -11.20
N ASN A 115 14.88 -7.29 -12.44
CA ASN A 115 15.12 -8.26 -13.53
C ASN A 115 16.43 -9.03 -13.34
N ASP A 116 17.42 -8.43 -12.66
CA ASP A 116 18.70 -9.07 -12.34
C ASP A 116 18.63 -9.95 -11.07
N ALA A 117 17.56 -9.84 -10.28
CA ALA A 117 17.37 -10.61 -9.05
C ALA A 117 17.14 -12.10 -9.35
N VAL A 118 17.96 -12.98 -8.76
CA VAL A 118 17.92 -14.44 -9.01
C VAL A 118 17.27 -15.25 -7.89
N SER A 119 16.91 -14.60 -6.79
CA SER A 119 16.27 -15.24 -5.64
C SER A 119 15.21 -14.35 -5.00
N ASN A 120 14.27 -14.96 -4.27
CA ASN A 120 13.26 -14.20 -3.52
C ASN A 120 13.89 -13.24 -2.50
N LEU A 121 15.05 -13.58 -1.94
CA LEU A 121 15.78 -12.70 -1.04
C LEU A 121 16.33 -11.46 -1.79
N ASP A 122 16.88 -11.64 -2.99
CA ASP A 122 17.35 -10.53 -3.82
C ASP A 122 16.19 -9.60 -4.17
N MET A 123 15.05 -10.16 -4.58
CA MET A 123 13.84 -9.39 -4.90
C MET A 123 13.34 -8.59 -3.69
N VAL A 124 13.34 -9.19 -2.49
CA VAL A 124 13.01 -8.47 -1.24
C VAL A 124 13.97 -7.31 -1.01
N ASN A 125 15.27 -7.54 -1.15
CA ASN A 125 16.30 -6.51 -0.91
C ASN A 125 16.17 -5.35 -1.91
N VAL A 126 15.91 -5.65 -3.19
CA VAL A 126 15.67 -4.63 -4.22
C VAL A 126 14.42 -3.80 -3.86
N SER A 127 13.29 -4.44 -3.57
CA SER A 127 12.07 -3.73 -3.16
C SER A 127 12.27 -2.85 -1.93
N GLN A 128 12.97 -3.35 -0.90
CA GLN A 128 13.28 -2.57 0.30
C GLN A 128 14.16 -1.34 -0.01
N LYS A 129 15.24 -1.54 -0.79
CA LYS A 129 16.13 -0.45 -1.24
C LYS A 129 15.33 0.66 -1.92
N TYR A 130 14.46 0.31 -2.87
CA TYR A 130 13.69 1.31 -3.62
C TYR A 130 12.54 1.90 -2.80
N GLY A 131 11.97 1.15 -1.85
CA GLY A 131 11.04 1.69 -0.86
C GLY A 131 11.66 2.80 0.00
N GLU A 132 12.89 2.60 0.46
CA GLU A 132 13.63 3.64 1.20
C GLU A 132 13.95 4.87 0.34
N ILE A 133 14.31 4.66 -0.93
CA ILE A 133 14.54 5.76 -1.88
C ILE A 133 13.26 6.57 -2.03
N TRP A 134 12.12 5.93 -2.31
CA TRP A 134 10.83 6.61 -2.40
C TRP A 134 10.43 7.33 -1.12
N GLN A 135 10.71 6.74 0.05
CA GLN A 135 10.48 7.42 1.32
C GLN A 135 11.34 8.69 1.48
N LYS A 136 12.60 8.67 1.02
CA LYS A 136 13.47 9.86 0.99
C LYS A 136 12.95 10.90 0.00
N GLU A 137 12.41 10.46 -1.14
CA GLU A 137 11.79 11.33 -2.14
C GLU A 137 10.54 12.05 -1.61
N ILE A 138 9.66 11.38 -0.84
CA ILE A 138 8.50 12.03 -0.19
C ILE A 138 8.94 13.28 0.58
N ASN A 139 9.97 13.13 1.42
CA ASN A 139 10.49 14.22 2.24
C ASN A 139 11.12 15.34 1.39
N TYR A 140 11.83 14.97 0.32
CA TYR A 140 12.46 15.94 -0.57
C TYR A 140 11.42 16.72 -1.38
N ALA A 141 10.50 16.02 -2.03
CA ALA A 141 9.43 16.61 -2.85
C ALA A 141 8.56 17.53 -2.00
N TYR A 142 8.22 17.12 -0.78
CA TYR A 142 7.43 17.95 0.13
C TYR A 142 8.17 19.25 0.51
N LYS A 143 9.47 19.18 0.84
CA LYS A 143 10.29 20.37 1.09
C LYS A 143 10.41 21.29 -0.13
N CYS A 144 10.45 20.73 -1.34
CA CYS A 144 10.43 21.52 -2.56
C CYS A 144 9.08 22.22 -2.74
N LEU A 145 7.98 21.50 -2.51
CA LEU A 145 6.62 22.03 -2.58
C LEU A 145 6.36 23.14 -1.54
N GLU A 146 6.88 22.99 -0.31
CA GLU A 146 6.74 23.99 0.75
C GLU A 146 7.23 25.38 0.33
N LYS A 147 8.32 25.46 -0.42
CA LYS A 147 8.87 26.74 -0.92
C LYS A 147 7.89 27.51 -1.81
N TYR A 148 7.05 26.80 -2.57
CA TYR A 148 6.03 27.42 -3.41
C TYR A 148 4.79 27.76 -2.57
N MET A 149 4.38 26.84 -1.69
CA MET A 149 3.23 26.99 -0.79
C MET A 149 3.38 28.17 0.20
N GLU A 150 4.60 28.58 0.55
CA GLU A 150 4.84 29.76 1.39
C GLU A 150 4.39 31.08 0.72
N THR A 151 4.45 31.12 -0.61
CA THR A 151 4.09 32.30 -1.41
C THR A 151 2.70 32.22 -2.03
N ASP A 152 2.10 31.04 -2.04
CA ASP A 152 0.74 30.82 -2.53
C ASP A 152 -0.29 31.13 -1.43
N THR A 153 -1.13 32.14 -1.67
CA THR A 153 -2.22 32.54 -0.77
C THR A 153 -3.54 31.82 -1.04
N GLY A 154 -3.55 30.85 -1.95
CA GLY A 154 -4.69 30.01 -2.28
C GLY A 154 -5.08 29.04 -1.16
N LYS A 155 -6.12 28.24 -1.40
CA LYS A 155 -6.55 27.20 -0.44
C LYS A 155 -5.68 25.94 -0.51
N ASN A 156 -4.90 25.78 -1.57
CA ASN A 156 -4.12 24.58 -1.86
C ASN A 156 -3.08 24.28 -0.77
N PRO A 157 -2.28 25.23 -0.26
CA PRO A 157 -1.27 24.95 0.77
C PRO A 157 -1.83 24.36 2.07
N ALA A 158 -2.97 24.86 2.54
CA ALA A 158 -3.58 24.38 3.79
C ALA A 158 -4.13 22.95 3.63
N LEU A 159 -4.74 22.66 2.48
CA LEU A 159 -5.24 21.33 2.14
C LEU A 159 -4.09 20.32 2.08
N TYR A 160 -3.00 20.63 1.37
CA TYR A 160 -1.86 19.72 1.24
C TYR A 160 -1.14 19.43 2.57
N LYS A 161 -1.00 20.43 3.44
CA LYS A 161 -0.46 20.23 4.79
C LYS A 161 -1.33 19.29 5.62
N ALA A 162 -2.66 19.43 5.53
CA ALA A 162 -3.60 18.55 6.24
C ALA A 162 -3.56 17.11 5.70
N GLU A 163 -3.49 16.95 4.37
CA GLU A 163 -3.34 15.64 3.72
C GLU A 163 -2.03 14.96 4.10
N GLN A 164 -0.91 15.69 4.11
CA GLN A 164 0.39 15.16 4.52
C GLN A 164 0.34 14.66 5.98
N LYS A 165 -0.21 15.47 6.89
CA LYS A 165 -0.37 15.07 8.30
C LYS A 165 -1.26 13.83 8.44
N THR A 166 -2.32 13.74 7.66
CA THR A 166 -3.25 12.60 7.67
C THR A 166 -2.53 11.33 7.19
N TRP A 167 -1.79 11.42 6.07
CA TRP A 167 -1.01 10.31 5.55
C TRP A 167 0.05 9.84 6.56
N GLU A 168 0.79 10.77 7.17
CA GLU A 168 1.81 10.45 8.19
C GLU A 168 1.20 9.76 9.41
N SER A 169 0.03 10.21 9.86
CA SER A 169 -0.68 9.63 11.00
C SER A 169 -1.23 8.23 10.69
N GLY A 170 -1.62 7.97 9.43
CA GLY A 170 -2.10 6.66 8.97
C GLY A 170 -1.00 5.67 8.60
N LYS A 171 0.24 6.14 8.40
CA LYS A 171 1.36 5.38 7.83
C LYS A 171 1.61 4.05 8.53
N GLU A 172 1.76 4.04 9.85
CA GLU A 172 2.07 2.82 10.61
C GLU A 172 0.96 1.77 10.46
N SER A 173 -0.30 2.21 10.54
CA SER A 173 -1.46 1.34 10.34
C SER A 173 -1.50 0.73 8.94
N SER A 174 -1.23 1.53 7.90
CA SER A 174 -1.14 1.07 6.52
C SER A 174 -0.03 0.03 6.32
N LEU A 175 1.16 0.28 6.86
CA LEU A 175 2.29 -0.67 6.77
C LEU A 175 2.00 -1.97 7.51
N LYS A 176 1.39 -1.90 8.70
CA LYS A 176 0.96 -3.08 9.44
C LYS A 176 -0.09 -3.89 8.67
N LYS A 177 -1.00 -3.21 7.96
CA LYS A 177 -1.98 -3.88 7.09
C LYS A 177 -1.30 -4.62 5.94
N ILE A 178 -0.32 -4.01 5.28
CA ILE A 178 0.46 -4.67 4.21
C ILE A 178 1.14 -5.94 4.75
N ASN A 179 1.83 -5.84 5.90
CA ASN A 179 2.47 -6.99 6.55
C ASN A 179 1.45 -8.10 6.89
N SER A 180 0.29 -7.74 7.44
CA SER A 180 -0.75 -8.70 7.81
C SER A 180 -1.31 -9.41 6.56
N GLN A 181 -1.57 -8.67 5.48
CA GLN A 181 -2.08 -9.23 4.23
C GLN A 181 -1.07 -10.19 3.58
N ALA A 182 0.22 -9.87 3.62
CA ALA A 182 1.27 -10.76 3.12
C ALA A 182 1.40 -12.03 3.98
N ALA A 183 1.31 -11.91 5.31
CA ALA A 183 1.33 -13.05 6.22
C ALA A 183 0.11 -13.97 6.02
N GLU A 184 -1.07 -13.40 5.79
CA GLU A 184 -2.30 -14.13 5.48
C GLU A 184 -2.23 -14.86 4.14
N ALA A 185 -1.64 -14.23 3.12
CA ALA A 185 -1.43 -14.87 1.81
C ALA A 185 -0.43 -16.03 1.87
N GLY A 186 0.63 -15.89 2.67
CA GLY A 186 1.64 -16.91 2.92
C GLY A 186 2.42 -17.35 1.66
N GLY A 187 3.09 -18.50 1.76
CA GLY A 187 3.89 -19.07 0.67
C GLY A 187 5.28 -18.45 0.51
N SER A 188 6.06 -19.00 -0.43
CA SER A 188 7.45 -18.58 -0.67
C SER A 188 7.60 -17.14 -1.17
N MET A 189 6.53 -16.55 -1.71
CA MET A 189 6.49 -15.19 -2.26
C MET A 189 5.98 -14.14 -1.28
N ALA A 190 5.52 -14.52 -0.07
CA ALA A 190 4.92 -13.58 0.89
C ALA A 190 5.82 -12.35 1.15
N GLY A 191 7.11 -12.57 1.42
CA GLY A 191 8.06 -11.48 1.67
C GLY A 191 8.32 -10.60 0.44
N VAL A 192 8.34 -11.19 -0.76
CA VAL A 192 8.50 -10.44 -2.01
C VAL A 192 7.29 -9.52 -2.21
N ASN A 193 6.08 -10.05 -2.05
CA ASN A 193 4.85 -9.28 -2.20
C ASN A 193 4.73 -8.18 -1.12
N GLU A 194 5.09 -8.48 0.13
CA GLU A 194 5.12 -7.50 1.22
C GLU A 194 6.05 -6.33 0.89
N SER A 195 7.31 -6.64 0.55
CA SER A 195 8.33 -5.62 0.29
C SER A 195 7.99 -4.77 -0.94
N ALA A 196 7.46 -5.37 -2.02
CA ALA A 196 6.97 -4.65 -3.19
C ALA A 196 5.80 -3.73 -2.84
N ALA A 197 4.83 -4.21 -2.04
CA ALA A 197 3.69 -3.40 -1.60
C ALA A 197 4.11 -2.22 -0.70
N VAL A 198 5.12 -2.41 0.16
CA VAL A 198 5.71 -1.32 0.96
C VAL A 198 6.39 -0.29 0.06
N MET A 199 7.12 -0.72 -0.97
CA MET A 199 7.73 0.16 -1.96
C MET A 199 6.66 0.98 -2.69
N ASP A 200 5.62 0.33 -3.21
CA ASP A 200 4.51 0.97 -3.92
C ASP A 200 3.71 1.93 -3.01
N PHE A 201 3.57 1.62 -1.72
CA PHE A 201 2.95 2.52 -0.74
C PHE A 201 3.70 3.87 -0.67
N TYR A 202 5.03 3.85 -0.60
CA TYR A 202 5.83 5.07 -0.61
C TYR A 202 5.84 5.75 -1.99
N ARG A 203 6.02 4.97 -3.06
CA ARG A 203 6.00 5.47 -4.44
C ARG A 203 4.71 6.22 -4.76
N SER A 204 3.56 5.66 -4.37
CA SER A 204 2.24 6.26 -4.59
C SER A 204 2.10 7.60 -3.86
N ARG A 205 2.63 7.73 -2.63
CA ARG A 205 2.63 9.02 -1.93
C ARG A 205 3.57 10.01 -2.61
N ALA A 206 4.76 9.58 -3.01
CA ALA A 206 5.71 10.43 -3.72
C ALA A 206 5.10 10.96 -5.02
N ALA A 207 4.43 10.12 -5.81
CA ALA A 207 3.74 10.51 -7.03
C ALA A 207 2.70 11.62 -6.78
N LYS A 208 1.89 11.52 -5.72
CA LYS A 208 0.92 12.57 -5.37
C LYS A 208 1.60 13.91 -5.07
N ILE A 209 2.69 13.90 -4.30
CA ILE A 209 3.41 15.13 -3.95
C ILE A 209 4.12 15.71 -5.18
N TYR A 210 4.71 14.87 -6.01
CA TYR A 210 5.35 15.30 -7.26
C TYR A 210 4.34 15.82 -8.28
N SER A 211 3.14 15.25 -8.34
CA SER A 211 2.04 15.77 -9.17
C SER A 211 1.68 17.18 -8.77
N GLU A 212 1.59 17.46 -7.47
CA GLU A 212 1.33 18.82 -7.00
C GLU A 212 2.52 19.75 -7.26
N LEU A 213 3.75 19.31 -6.98
CA LEU A 213 4.95 20.08 -7.29
C LEU A 213 5.04 20.44 -8.78
N TYR A 214 4.63 19.54 -9.66
CA TYR A 214 4.59 19.75 -11.10
C TYR A 214 3.66 20.90 -11.52
N THR A 215 2.64 21.22 -10.72
CA THR A 215 1.76 22.37 -10.99
C THR A 215 2.48 23.71 -10.81
N TYR A 216 3.49 23.78 -9.93
CA TYR A 216 4.33 24.98 -9.71
C TYR A 216 5.61 24.94 -10.54
N ASN A 217 6.19 23.76 -10.75
CA ASN A 217 7.46 23.58 -11.43
C ASN A 217 7.46 22.30 -12.28
N LYS A 218 7.24 22.46 -13.59
CA LYS A 218 7.27 21.34 -14.56
C LYS A 218 8.64 20.68 -14.70
N ASP A 219 9.70 21.41 -14.34
CA ASP A 219 11.10 20.99 -14.41
C ASP A 219 11.65 20.52 -13.06
N TYR A 220 10.77 20.07 -12.15
CA TYR A 220 11.22 19.45 -10.90
C TYR A 220 12.17 18.28 -11.19
N THR A 221 13.11 18.06 -10.27
CA THR A 221 14.08 16.96 -10.31
C THR A 221 13.82 16.00 -9.16
N TYR A 222 14.24 14.75 -9.31
CA TYR A 222 14.31 13.79 -8.20
C TYR A 222 15.57 14.05 -7.36
N LYS A 223 15.56 13.66 -6.08
CA LYS A 223 16.78 13.67 -5.27
C LYS A 223 17.72 12.52 -5.67
N PHE A 224 17.15 11.41 -6.09
CA PHE A 224 17.87 10.25 -6.59
C PHE A 224 18.81 10.63 -7.73
N SER A 225 20.07 10.25 -7.57
CA SER A 225 21.08 10.18 -8.62
C SER A 225 21.47 8.70 -8.72
N GLY A 226 21.21 8.11 -9.89
CA GLY A 226 21.45 6.70 -10.16
C GLY A 226 22.88 6.38 -10.57
#